data_AF-A0A2U1L824-F1
#
_entry.id   AF-A0A2U1L824-F1
#
_cell.length_a   1.000
_cell.length_b   1.000
_cell.length_c   1.000
_cell.angle_alpha   90.00
_cell.angle_beta   90.00
_cell.angle_gamma   90.00
#
_symmetry.space_group_name_H-M   'P 1'
#
loop_
_entity.id
_entity.type
_entity.pdbx_description
1 polymer ?
#
loop_
_entity_poly.entity_id
_entity_poly.type
_entity_poly.pdbx_seq_one_letter_code
_entity_poly.pdbx_strand_id
1 'polypeptide(L)' 'MGKKTAAQPEEVIGIEKLIADAYSVIDKANQVGTLHRNTGARRKSRLARRKEAVKVHRGWYTPQPTPAAAV' A
#
# COMPACT_ATOMS: atom_id res chain seq x y z
N MET A 1 -1.40 -29.67 8.10
CA MET A 1 -0.21 -29.16 8.81
C MET A 1 0.81 -28.73 7.75
N GLY A 2 0.97 -27.43 7.48
CA GLY A 2 1.81 -26.95 6.36
C GLY A 2 2.24 -25.49 6.54
N LYS A 3 3.28 -25.31 7.36
CA LYS A 3 4.25 -24.20 7.43
C LYS A 3 3.72 -22.77 7.24
N LYS A 4 3.44 -22.10 8.37
CA LYS A 4 3.53 -20.64 8.50
C LYS A 4 5.00 -20.26 8.31
N THR A 5 5.39 -19.88 7.10
CA THR A 5 6.70 -19.25 6.89
C THR A 5 6.61 -17.87 7.51
N ALA A 6 7.23 -17.70 8.67
CA ALA A 6 7.38 -16.42 9.32
C ALA A 6 7.88 -15.40 8.29
N ALA A 7 7.17 -14.29 8.17
CA ALA A 7 7.56 -13.19 7.31
C ALA A 7 9.02 -12.84 7.59
N GLN A 8 9.90 -12.88 6.60
CA GLN A 8 11.24 -12.31 6.76
C GLN A 8 11.03 -10.81 6.96
N PRO A 9 11.33 -10.25 8.14
CA PRO A 9 11.05 -8.86 8.46
C PRO A 9 11.81 -7.91 7.54
N GLU A 10 12.94 -8.34 6.96
CA GLU A 10 13.72 -7.53 6.02
C GLU A 10 12.94 -7.17 4.73
N GLU A 11 12.09 -8.07 4.20
CA GLU A 11 11.33 -7.82 2.97
C GLU A 11 10.22 -6.78 3.19
N VAL A 12 9.60 -6.78 4.37
CA VAL A 12 8.55 -5.82 4.73
C VAL A 12 9.13 -4.41 4.85
N ILE A 13 10.27 -4.28 5.52
CA ILE A 13 10.95 -2.99 5.75
C ILE A 13 11.35 -2.35 4.41
N GLY A 14 11.88 -3.16 3.47
CA GLY A 14 12.26 -2.67 2.14
C GLY A 14 11.08 -2.12 1.34
N ILE A 15 9.94 -2.83 1.35
CA ILE A 15 8.73 -2.41 0.63
C ILE A 15 8.15 -1.12 1.23
N GLU A 16 8.10 -1.00 2.55
CA GLU A 16 7.55 0.18 3.21
C GLU A 16 8.37 1.43 2.95
N LYS A 17 9.70 1.31 2.91
CA LYS A 17 10.59 2.41 2.53
C LYS A 17 10.33 2.88 1.09
N LEU A 18 10.25 1.94 0.14
CA LEU A 18 9.96 2.28 -1.26
C LEU A 18 8.58 2.93 -1.43
N ILE A 19 7.58 2.55 -0.63
CA ILE A 19 6.25 3.18 -0.64
C ILE A 19 6.33 4.61 -0.08
N ALA A 20 7.09 4.83 1.00
CA ALA A 20 7.29 6.15 1.58
C ALA A 20 7.99 7.11 0.60
N ASP A 21 9.01 6.61 -0.11
CA ASP A 21 9.71 7.37 -1.15
C ASP A 21 8.76 7.73 -2.31
N ALA A 22 7.95 6.77 -2.77
CA ALA A 22 6.96 7.02 -3.82
C ALA A 22 5.90 8.06 -3.41
N TYR A 23 5.43 8.01 -2.16
CA TYR A 23 4.48 9.01 -1.64
C TYR A 23 5.10 10.40 -1.59
N SER A 24 6.34 10.51 -1.12
CA SER A 24 7.09 11.77 -1.06
C SER A 24 7.26 12.41 -2.44
N VAL A 25 7.57 11.62 -3.48
CA VAL A 25 7.67 12.12 -4.86
C VAL A 25 6.32 12.60 -5.39
N ILE A 26 5.24 11.87 -5.12
CA ILE A 26 3.89 12.24 -5.55
C ILE A 26 3.46 13.56 -4.90
N ASP A 27 3.74 13.75 -3.60
CA ASP A 27 3.36 14.96 -2.88
C ASP A 27 4.15 16.18 -3.33
N LYS A 28 5.46 16.01 -3.59
CA LYS A 28 6.26 17.05 -4.23
C LYS A 28 5.67 17.43 -5.59
N ALA A 29 5.34 16.46 -6.44
CA ALA A 29 4.75 16.72 -7.76
C ALA A 29 3.38 17.40 -7.69
N ASN A 30 2.57 17.10 -6.68
CA ASN A 30 1.32 17.81 -6.42
C ASN A 30 1.57 19.26 -5.97
N GLN A 31 2.56 19.46 -5.09
CA GLN A 31 2.89 20.77 -4.54
C GLN A 31 3.48 21.70 -5.61
N VAL A 32 4.39 21.20 -6.46
CA VAL A 32 4.97 21.98 -7.56
C VAL A 32 4.06 22.09 -8.79
N GLY A 33 2.85 21.51 -8.72
CA GLY A 33 1.84 21.62 -9.78
C GLY A 33 2.10 20.80 -11.04
N THR A 34 3.16 19.97 -11.06
CA THR A 34 3.44 19.05 -12.19
C THR A 34 2.38 17.96 -12.31
N LEU A 35 1.65 17.68 -11.23
CA LEU A 35 0.56 16.73 -11.18
C LEU A 35 -0.70 17.35 -10.56
N HIS A 36 -1.85 17.12 -11.18
CA HIS A 36 -3.12 17.53 -10.58
C HIS A 36 -3.42 16.70 -9.32
N ARG A 37 -3.96 17.33 -8.27
CA ARG A 37 -4.27 16.72 -6.96
C ARG A 37 -5.01 15.37 -7.05
N ASN A 38 -6.00 15.27 -7.94
CA ASN A 38 -6.78 14.02 -8.11
C ASN A 38 -5.94 12.92 -8.74
N THR A 39 -5.00 13.26 -9.62
CA THR A 39 -4.08 12.30 -10.22
C THR A 39 -3.09 11.80 -9.17
N GLY A 40 -2.60 12.67 -8.29
CA GLY A 40 -1.80 12.28 -7.13
C GLY A 40 -2.56 11.32 -6.20
N ALA A 41 -3.80 11.66 -5.84
CA ALA A 41 -4.66 10.83 -5.00
C ALA A 41 -4.92 9.44 -5.61
N ARG A 42 -5.20 9.38 -6.93
CA ARG A 42 -5.36 8.10 -7.65
C ARG A 42 -4.09 7.25 -7.62
N ARG A 43 -2.91 7.86 -7.80
CA ARG A 43 -1.62 7.16 -7.74
C ARG A 43 -1.36 6.58 -6.34
N LYS A 44 -1.61 7.37 -5.28
CA LYS A 44 -1.50 6.91 -3.88
C LYS A 44 -2.47 5.75 -3.60
N SER A 45 -3.73 5.88 -4.00
CA SER A 45 -4.73 4.82 -3.85
C SER A 45 -4.30 3.52 -4.55
N ARG A 46 -3.71 3.60 -5.75
CA ARG A 46 -3.21 2.44 -6.48
C ARG A 46 -2.07 1.74 -5.75
N LEU A 47 -1.15 2.48 -5.16
CA LEU A 47 -0.04 1.93 -4.36
C LEU A 47 -0.56 1.24 -3.10
N ALA A 48 -1.50 1.85 -2.38
CA ALA A 48 -2.12 1.24 -1.20
C ALA A 48 -2.81 -0.09 -1.54
N ARG A 49 -3.60 -0.14 -2.62
CA ARG A 49 -4.25 -1.39 -3.06
C ARG A 49 -3.26 -2.48 -3.42
N ARG A 50 -2.14 -2.12 -4.06
CA ARG A 50 -1.07 -3.08 -4.39
C ARG A 50 -0.34 -3.58 -3.15
N LYS A 51 -0.09 -2.71 -2.16
CA LYS A 51 0.47 -3.10 -0.85
C LYS A 51 -0.41 -4.18 -0.20
N GLU A 52 -1.72 -3.94 -0.14
CA GLU A 52 -2.67 -4.88 0.46
C GLU A 52 -2.75 -6.19 -0.35
N ALA A 53 -2.76 -6.14 -1.68
CA ALA A 53 -2.74 -7.35 -2.51
C ALA A 53 -1.50 -8.22 -2.28
N VAL A 54 -0.32 -7.60 -2.13
CA VAL A 54 0.93 -8.33 -1.82
C VAL A 54 0.86 -8.98 -0.44
N LYS A 55 0.31 -8.28 0.57
CA LYS A 55 0.12 -8.85 1.91
C LYS A 55 -0.84 -10.04 1.89
N VAL A 56 -1.93 -9.96 1.14
CA VAL A 56 -2.89 -11.05 0.96
C VAL A 56 -2.24 -12.24 0.28
N HIS A 57 -1.51 -12.02 -0.82
CA HIS A 57 -0.85 -13.08 -1.57
C HIS A 57 0.24 -13.79 -0.75
N ARG A 58 0.96 -13.06 0.11
CA ARG A 58 1.96 -13.65 1.02
C ARG A 58 1.33 -14.32 2.25
N GLY A 59 0.00 -14.26 2.40
CA GLY A 59 -0.72 -14.81 3.55
C GLY A 59 -0.49 -14.04 4.84
N TRP A 60 0.05 -12.81 4.78
CA TRP A 60 0.38 -11.98 5.95
C TRP A 60 -0.79 -11.12 6.42
N TYR A 61 -1.82 -10.98 5.58
CA TYR A 61 -3.02 -10.22 5.92
C TYR A 61 -4.23 -10.85 5.25
N THR A 62 -5.20 -11.28 6.06
CA THR A 62 -6.56 -11.61 5.60
C THR A 62 -7.45 -10.43 5.96
N PRO A 63 -7.93 -9.64 4.99
CA PRO A 63 -8.85 -8.55 5.29
C PRO A 63 -10.11 -9.17 5.91
N GLN A 64 -10.39 -8.83 7.17
CA GLN A 64 -11.73 -9.01 7.72
C GLN A 64 -12.66 -8.10 6.91
N PRO A 65 -13.79 -8.60 6.39
CA PRO A 65 -14.75 -7.75 5.71
C PRO A 65 -15.21 -6.72 6.72
N THR A 66 -14.81 -5.46 6.53
CA THR A 66 -15.36 -4.34 7.28
C THR A 66 -16.87 -4.39 7.04
N PRO A 67 -17.73 -4.56 8.07
CA PRO A 67 -19.16 -4.57 7.87
C PRO A 67 -19.50 -3.23 7.23
N ALA A 68 -19.96 -3.30 5.97
CA ALA A 68 -20.38 -2.15 5.22
C ALA A 68 -21.38 -1.40 6.10
N ALA A 69 -21.08 -0.14 6.39
CA ALA A 69 -21.91 0.73 7.20
C ALA A 69 -23.36 0.59 6.71
N ALA A 70 -24.21 0.10 7.61
CA ALA A 70 -25.63 -0.01 7.38
C ALA A 70 -26.18 1.37 7.02
N VAL A 71 -26.80 1.45 5.86
CA VAL A 71 -27.66 2.56 5.43
C VAL A 71 -29.08 2.04 5.46
#